data_AF-G7YL49-F1
#
_entry.id   AF-G7YL49-F1
#
_cell.length_a   1.000
_cell.length_b   1.000
_cell.length_c   1.000
_cell.angle_alpha   90.00
_cell.angle_beta   90.00
_cell.angle_gamma   90.00
#
_symmetry.space_group_name_H-M   'P 1'
#
loop_
_entity.id
_entity.type
_entity.pdbx_description
1 polymer ?
#
loop_
_entity_poly.entity_id
_entity_poly.type
_entity_poly.pdbx_seq_one_letter_code
_entity_poly.pdbx_strand_id
1 'polypeptide(L)'
;MTYHQMYRRTTLGNTLQEALDEMVEHKLLQQKTALKVNATRNDEAYFPCLQVIQKFDQCISLALAKRVKNRLSLKGHLNTYRFCDNVWTLVMNDVEIKDSSAIMTVDKIKIVACEGKSAKPTSASNVSKTPTSANPERQADAAPVDEEKHTSYLSDDDSD
;
A
#
# COMPACT_ATOMS: atom_id res chain seq x y z
N MET A 1 -10.25 -7.98 -14.18
CA MET A 1 -8.83 -7.78 -13.86
C MET A 1 -8.64 -6.29 -13.59
N THR A 2 -8.20 -5.89 -12.40
CA THR A 2 -7.93 -4.48 -12.12
C THR A 2 -6.54 -4.16 -12.69
N TYR A 3 -6.42 -3.09 -13.48
CA TYR A 3 -5.14 -2.64 -14.01
C TYR A 3 -4.58 -1.55 -13.11
N HIS A 4 -3.39 -1.77 -12.55
CA HIS A 4 -2.82 -0.87 -11.56
C HIS A 4 -2.01 0.24 -12.25
N GLN A 5 -2.44 1.49 -12.06
CA GLN A 5 -1.75 2.67 -12.60
C GLN A 5 -0.40 2.94 -11.91
N MET A 6 -0.11 2.26 -10.79
CA MET A 6 1.17 2.35 -10.08
C MET A 6 2.37 2.11 -10.98
N TYR A 7 2.24 1.24 -11.99
CA TYR A 7 3.33 0.92 -12.91
C TYR A 7 3.75 2.10 -13.81
N ARG A 8 2.91 3.14 -13.93
CA ARG A 8 3.27 4.36 -14.68
C ARG A 8 4.44 5.11 -14.06
N ARG A 9 4.68 4.96 -12.75
CA ARG A 9 5.80 5.58 -12.03
C ARG A 9 7.09 4.75 -12.03
N THR A 10 7.09 3.60 -12.71
CA THR A 10 8.31 2.83 -12.93
C THR A 10 9.17 3.51 -14.00
N THR A 11 10.46 3.17 -14.09
CA THR A 11 11.33 3.69 -15.16
C THR A 11 10.71 3.52 -16.55
N LEU A 12 10.17 2.34 -16.85
CA LEU A 12 9.50 2.08 -18.14
C LEU A 12 8.26 2.97 -18.35
N GLY A 13 7.46 3.18 -17.31
CA GLY A 13 6.27 4.03 -17.37
C GLY A 13 6.61 5.51 -17.52
N ASN A 14 7.66 5.99 -16.83
CA ASN A 14 8.14 7.38 -16.95
C ASN A 14 8.69 7.64 -18.34
N THR A 15 9.61 6.79 -18.84
CA THR A 15 10.18 6.94 -20.19
C THR A 15 9.11 6.89 -21.27
N LEU A 16 8.05 6.09 -21.10
CA LEU A 16 6.92 6.10 -22.05
C LEU A 16 6.16 7.44 -22.02
N GLN A 17 5.91 8.01 -20.84
CA GLN A 17 5.23 9.29 -20.71
C GLN A 17 6.08 10.43 -21.29
N GLU A 18 7.38 10.46 -20.97
CA GLU A 18 8.34 11.43 -21.53
C GLU A 18 8.36 11.36 -23.07
N ALA A 19 8.45 10.17 -23.66
CA ALA A 19 8.40 9.99 -25.11
C ALA A 19 7.04 10.41 -25.72
N LEU A 20 5.93 10.18 -25.02
CA LEU A 20 4.61 10.64 -25.47
C LEU A 20 4.51 12.17 -25.44
N ASP A 21 5.05 12.81 -24.41
CA ASP A 21 5.07 14.25 -24.26
C ASP A 21 5.92 14.91 -25.37
N GLU A 22 7.11 14.36 -25.69
CA GLU A 22 7.93 14.81 -26.82
C GLU A 22 7.18 14.69 -28.16
N MET A 23 6.46 13.57 -28.38
CA MET A 23 5.69 13.39 -29.61
C MET A 23 4.47 14.34 -29.72
N VAL A 24 3.91 14.77 -28.59
CA VAL A 24 2.88 15.82 -28.54
C VAL A 24 3.50 17.18 -28.86
N GLU A 25 4.66 17.49 -28.26
CA GLU A 25 5.41 18.74 -28.51
C GLU A 25 5.76 18.91 -29.98
N HIS A 26 6.24 17.84 -30.63
CA HIS A 26 6.55 17.83 -32.06
C HIS A 26 5.32 17.69 -32.97
N LYS A 27 4.09 17.70 -32.42
CA LYS A 27 2.81 17.54 -33.14
C LYS A 27 2.70 16.27 -34.00
N LEU A 28 3.50 15.24 -33.70
CA LEU A 28 3.51 13.98 -34.45
C LEU A 28 2.25 13.15 -34.20
N LEU A 29 1.68 13.25 -33.00
CA LEU A 29 0.47 12.53 -32.61
C LEU A 29 -0.84 13.23 -33.02
N GLN A 30 -0.80 14.51 -33.40
CA GLN A 30 -1.95 15.20 -33.98
C GLN A 30 -2.31 14.69 -35.39
N GLN A 31 -1.35 14.13 -36.13
CA GLN A 31 -1.54 13.85 -37.56
C GLN A 31 -2.22 12.51 -37.89
N LYS A 32 -2.20 11.50 -37.02
CA LYS A 32 -2.65 10.13 -37.38
C LYS A 32 -4.09 9.79 -37.04
N THR A 33 -4.86 10.70 -36.43
CA THR A 33 -6.22 10.42 -35.95
C THR A 33 -7.30 11.34 -36.54
N ALA A 34 -6.99 12.09 -37.60
CA ALA A 34 -7.98 12.90 -38.33
C ALA A 34 -8.99 12.06 -39.17
N LEU A 35 -8.96 10.72 -39.08
CA LEU A 35 -9.89 9.83 -39.79
C LEU A 35 -11.05 9.30 -38.93
N LYS A 36 -11.20 9.76 -37.68
CA LYS A 36 -12.44 9.58 -36.92
C LYS A 36 -13.01 10.94 -36.51
N VAL A 37 -13.72 11.53 -37.48
CA VAL A 37 -15.00 12.24 -37.32
C VAL A 37 -15.04 13.32 -36.23
N ASN A 38 -14.98 14.58 -36.68
CA ASN A 38 -15.70 15.71 -36.07
C ASN A 38 -15.47 15.95 -34.57
N ALA A 39 -14.30 16.49 -34.21
CA ALA A 39 -14.11 17.12 -32.91
C ALA A 39 -13.58 18.54 -33.08
N THR A 40 -14.52 19.46 -33.32
CA THR A 40 -14.30 20.90 -33.23
C THR A 40 -14.17 21.26 -31.74
N ARG A 41 -13.01 21.02 -31.13
CA ARG A 41 -12.59 21.65 -29.86
C ARG A 41 -11.10 21.43 -29.66
N ASN A 42 -10.40 22.50 -29.33
CA ASN A 42 -8.94 22.60 -29.33
C ASN A 42 -8.23 21.85 -28.18
N ASP A 43 -8.88 20.85 -27.57
CA ASP A 43 -8.40 20.04 -26.45
C ASP A 43 -8.10 18.57 -26.84
N GLU A 44 -8.00 18.27 -28.14
CA GLU A 44 -7.95 16.91 -28.71
C GLU A 44 -6.56 16.22 -28.66
N ALA A 45 -5.48 16.94 -28.34
CA ALA A 45 -4.13 16.36 -28.33
C ALA A 45 -3.90 15.32 -27.21
N TYR A 46 -4.74 15.34 -26.16
CA TYR A 46 -4.57 14.49 -24.98
C TYR A 46 -5.15 13.07 -25.14
N PHE A 47 -6.10 12.88 -26.05
CA PHE A 47 -6.82 11.61 -26.22
C PHE A 47 -5.94 10.42 -26.68
N PRO A 48 -5.02 10.56 -27.67
CA PRO A 48 -4.20 9.43 -28.12
C PRO A 48 -3.18 8.97 -27.06
N CYS A 49 -2.55 9.90 -26.34
CA CYS A 49 -1.61 9.56 -25.27
C CYS A 49 -2.29 8.80 -24.14
N LEU A 50 -3.50 9.23 -23.77
CA LEU A 50 -4.30 8.54 -22.75
C LEU A 50 -4.61 7.09 -23.14
N GLN A 51 -4.92 6.82 -24.41
CA GLN A 51 -5.16 5.44 -24.89
C GLN A 51 -3.90 4.58 -24.79
N VAL A 52 -2.74 5.12 -25.18
CA VAL A 52 -1.46 4.40 -25.09
C VAL A 52 -1.13 4.06 -23.64
N ILE A 53 -1.29 5.02 -22.73
CA ILE A 53 -1.05 4.81 -21.30
C ILE A 53 -2.04 3.79 -20.70
N GLN A 54 -3.32 3.84 -21.07
CA GLN A 54 -4.29 2.83 -20.66
C GLN A 54 -3.92 1.43 -21.19
N LYS A 55 -3.41 1.33 -22.42
CA LYS A 55 -2.93 0.08 -23.00
C LYS A 55 -1.67 -0.43 -22.30
N PHE A 56 -0.77 0.47 -21.93
CA PHE A 56 0.39 0.14 -21.11
C PHE A 56 -0.02 -0.51 -19.79
N ASP A 57 -0.98 0.07 -19.05
CA ASP A 57 -1.47 -0.50 -17.78
C ASP A 57 -1.96 -1.96 -17.94
N GLN A 58 -2.61 -2.25 -19.07
CA GLN A 58 -3.08 -3.60 -19.42
C GLN A 58 -1.92 -4.54 -19.70
N CYS A 59 -1.02 -4.14 -20.59
CA CYS A 59 0.09 -4.95 -21.06
C CYS A 59 1.08 -5.30 -19.95
N ILE A 60 1.46 -4.34 -19.10
CA ILE A 60 2.43 -4.57 -18.03
C ILE A 60 1.88 -5.53 -16.97
N SER A 61 0.62 -5.34 -16.57
CA SER A 61 -0.04 -6.21 -15.58
C SER A 61 -0.11 -7.66 -16.08
N LEU A 62 -0.45 -7.85 -17.37
CA LEU A 62 -0.48 -9.18 -18.00
C LEU A 62 0.91 -9.78 -18.15
N ALA A 63 1.91 -9.00 -18.55
CA ALA A 63 3.28 -9.46 -18.73
C ALA A 63 3.89 -9.93 -17.41
N LEU A 64 3.74 -9.15 -16.33
CA LEU A 64 4.21 -9.51 -15.00
C LEU A 64 3.54 -10.78 -14.49
N ALA A 65 2.22 -10.91 -14.63
CA ALA A 65 1.50 -12.09 -14.17
C ALA A 65 1.85 -13.38 -14.94
N LYS A 66 2.04 -13.27 -16.27
CA LYS A 66 2.22 -14.45 -17.13
C LYS A 66 3.68 -14.86 -17.30
N ARG A 67 4.59 -13.89 -17.48
CA ARG A 67 5.96 -14.12 -17.94
C ARG A 67 6.99 -14.14 -16.81
N VAL A 68 6.77 -13.41 -15.72
CA VAL A 68 7.72 -13.35 -14.61
C VAL A 68 7.44 -14.49 -13.63
N LYS A 69 8.45 -15.32 -13.40
CA LYS A 69 8.39 -16.46 -12.45
C LYS A 69 9.42 -16.39 -11.33
N ASN A 70 10.38 -15.47 -11.44
CA ASN A 70 11.42 -15.31 -10.43
C ASN A 70 10.83 -14.86 -9.10
N ARG A 71 11.37 -15.37 -7.99
CA ARG A 71 10.95 -15.06 -6.62
C ARG A 71 12.13 -14.48 -5.87
N LEU A 72 11.92 -13.29 -5.32
CA LEU A 72 12.90 -12.59 -4.48
C LEU A 72 12.55 -12.76 -2.99
N SER A 73 13.57 -12.79 -2.14
CA SER A 73 13.44 -12.71 -0.69
C SER A 73 14.02 -11.38 -0.20
N LEU A 74 13.27 -10.69 0.65
CA LEU A 74 13.66 -9.40 1.22
C LEU A 74 13.83 -9.55 2.73
N LYS A 75 14.94 -9.06 3.27
CA LYS A 75 15.21 -8.99 4.71
C LYS A 75 15.78 -7.63 5.04
N GLY A 76 15.30 -6.98 6.11
CA GLY A 76 15.81 -5.68 6.53
C GLY A 76 14.97 -5.11 7.67
N HIS A 77 15.24 -3.86 8.04
CA HIS A 77 14.58 -3.19 9.15
C HIS A 77 13.42 -2.34 8.66
N LEU A 78 12.20 -2.63 9.13
CA LEU A 78 11.04 -1.79 8.82
C LEU A 78 11.17 -0.43 9.52
N ASN A 79 11.11 0.65 8.76
CA ASN A 79 11.18 2.02 9.27
C ASN A 79 9.77 2.57 9.51
N THR A 80 8.92 2.55 8.49
CA THR A 80 7.52 2.98 8.60
C THR A 80 6.62 2.21 7.65
N TYR A 81 5.34 2.11 7.98
CA TYR A 81 4.32 1.45 7.17
C TYR A 81 3.01 2.25 7.16
N ARG A 82 2.22 2.08 6.10
CA ARG A 82 0.88 2.64 5.96
C ARG A 82 0.01 1.73 5.11
N PHE A 83 -1.24 1.59 5.52
CA PHE A 83 -2.28 0.95 4.73
C PHE A 83 -3.46 1.91 4.55
N CYS A 84 -3.79 2.22 3.30
CA CYS A 84 -4.89 3.11 2.94
C CYS A 84 -5.36 2.75 1.53
N ASP A 85 -6.68 2.77 1.27
CA ASP A 85 -7.29 2.45 -0.03
C ASP A 85 -6.82 1.13 -0.65
N ASN A 86 -6.67 0.08 0.18
CA ASN A 86 -6.17 -1.23 -0.23
C ASN A 86 -4.75 -1.20 -0.85
N VAL A 87 -3.96 -0.19 -0.48
CA VAL A 87 -2.56 -0.03 -0.85
C VAL A 87 -1.69 -0.03 0.40
N TRP A 88 -0.75 -0.97 0.44
CA TRP A 88 0.34 -0.99 1.41
C TRP A 88 1.51 -0.14 0.92
N THR A 89 2.05 0.68 1.80
CA THR A 89 3.33 1.37 1.61
C THR A 89 4.24 1.05 2.78
N LEU A 90 5.40 0.46 2.49
CA LEU A 90 6.44 0.15 3.48
C LEU A 90 7.71 0.90 3.10
N VAL A 91 8.41 1.43 4.09
CA VAL A 91 9.76 1.96 3.94
C VAL A 91 10.65 1.14 4.87
N MET A 92 11.69 0.54 4.32
CA MET A 92 12.63 -0.30 5.05
C MET A 92 14.05 0.22 4.86
N ASN A 93 14.90 0.04 5.86
CA ASN A 93 16.32 0.37 5.87
C ASN A 93 17.16 -0.91 5.92
N ASP A 94 18.41 -0.82 5.47
CA ASP A 94 19.42 -1.90 5.48
C ASP A 94 18.85 -3.22 4.94
N VAL A 95 18.37 -3.17 3.69
CA VAL A 95 17.65 -4.28 3.06
C VAL A 95 18.60 -5.15 2.25
N GLU A 96 18.63 -6.43 2.60
CA GLU A 96 19.17 -7.51 1.81
C GLU A 96 18.08 -8.10 0.89
N ILE A 97 18.33 -8.01 -0.41
CA ILE A 97 17.52 -8.61 -1.47
C ILE A 97 18.25 -9.84 -1.97
N LYS A 98 17.70 -11.02 -1.71
CA LYS A 98 18.23 -12.29 -2.19
C LYS A 98 17.45 -12.75 -3.42
N ASP A 99 18.18 -12.91 -4.50
CA ASP A 99 17.77 -13.62 -5.72
C ASP A 99 18.37 -15.04 -5.71
N SER A 100 17.94 -15.89 -6.63
CA SER A 100 18.40 -17.28 -6.74
C SER A 100 19.92 -17.39 -6.95
N SER A 101 20.55 -16.38 -7.56
CA SER A 101 21.97 -16.37 -7.92
C SER A 101 22.79 -15.26 -7.27
N ALA A 102 22.15 -14.30 -6.57
CA ALA A 102 22.83 -13.11 -6.07
C ALA A 102 22.18 -12.56 -4.79
N ILE A 103 22.99 -11.86 -3.99
CA ILE A 103 22.53 -11.07 -2.85
C ILE A 103 22.90 -9.62 -3.14
N MET A 104 21.93 -8.72 -2.99
CA MET A 104 22.10 -7.28 -3.16
C MET A 104 21.73 -6.58 -1.85
N THR A 105 22.52 -5.60 -1.43
CA THR A 105 22.25 -4.77 -0.25
C THR A 105 21.82 -3.37 -0.70
N VAL A 106 20.83 -2.80 -0.01
CA VAL A 106 20.28 -1.47 -0.29
C VAL A 106 19.99 -0.75 1.02
N ASP A 107 20.55 0.44 1.20
CA ASP A 107 20.40 1.23 2.44
C ASP A 107 18.94 1.54 2.77
N LYS A 108 18.12 1.78 1.74
CA LYS A 108 16.71 2.13 1.89
C LYS A 108 15.87 1.71 0.69
N ILE A 109 14.73 1.08 0.94
CA ILE A 109 13.75 0.72 -0.09
C ILE A 109 12.34 1.19 0.29
N LYS A 110 11.56 1.57 -0.71
CA LYS A 110 10.12 1.83 -0.59
C LYS A 110 9.35 0.78 -1.37
N ILE A 111 8.47 0.05 -0.69
CA ILE A 111 7.59 -0.96 -1.28
C ILE A 111 6.19 -0.39 -1.32
N VAL A 112 5.56 -0.43 -2.50
CA VAL A 112 4.17 -0.05 -2.69
C VAL A 112 3.44 -1.25 -3.30
N ALA A 113 2.47 -1.81 -2.57
CA ALA A 113 1.76 -3.02 -2.97
C ALA A 113 0.26 -2.78 -3.00
N CYS A 114 -0.36 -2.98 -4.16
CA CYS A 114 -1.80 -2.98 -4.32
C CYS A 114 -2.37 -4.38 -4.09
N GLU A 115 -3.61 -4.45 -3.62
CA GLU A 115 -4.35 -5.71 -3.52
C GLU A 115 -4.43 -6.44 -4.88
N GLY A 116 -3.96 -7.69 -4.91
CA GLY A 116 -4.04 -8.56 -6.07
C GLY A 116 -5.30 -9.44 -6.01
N LYS A 117 -6.21 -9.29 -6.98
CA LYS A 117 -7.49 -10.04 -7.05
C LYS A 117 -7.37 -11.52 -7.42
N SER A 118 -6.24 -12.17 -7.12
CA SER A 118 -6.00 -13.59 -7.44
C SER A 118 -5.35 -14.40 -6.32
N ALA A 119 -5.15 -13.84 -5.14
CA ALA A 119 -4.80 -14.64 -3.98
C ALA A 119 -6.10 -15.15 -3.35
N LYS A 120 -6.54 -16.37 -3.68
CA LYS A 120 -7.39 -17.10 -2.73
C LYS A 120 -6.62 -17.06 -1.40
N PRO A 121 -7.20 -16.58 -0.29
CA PRO A 121 -6.54 -16.71 0.99
C PRO A 121 -6.27 -18.20 1.16
N THR A 122 -4.99 -18.58 1.23
CA THR A 122 -4.63 -19.91 1.68
C THR A 122 -5.13 -19.98 3.11
N SER A 123 -6.33 -20.54 3.29
CA SER A 123 -6.88 -20.87 4.58
C SER A 123 -5.85 -21.75 5.27
N ALA A 124 -5.17 -21.18 6.27
CA ALA A 124 -4.44 -21.97 7.23
C ALA A 124 -5.48 -22.83 7.97
N SER A 125 -5.66 -24.06 7.49
CA SER A 125 -6.46 -25.07 8.15
C SER A 125 -5.72 -25.57 9.39
N ASN A 126 -6.44 -25.55 10.52
CA ASN A 126 -6.29 -26.31 11.76
C ASN A 126 -5.32 -25.76 12.83
N VAL A 127 -5.86 -25.24 13.94
CA VAL A 127 -6.15 -26.07 15.12
C VAL A 127 -7.44 -25.59 15.78
N SER A 128 -8.39 -26.51 15.89
CA SER A 128 -9.57 -26.44 16.74
C SER A 128 -9.17 -26.41 18.21
N LYS A 129 -9.47 -25.30 18.91
CA LYS A 129 -9.78 -25.33 20.34
C LYS A 129 -11.08 -24.56 20.58
N THR A 130 -11.99 -25.27 21.21
CA THR A 130 -13.37 -24.96 21.58
C THR A 130 -13.52 -23.65 22.39
N PRO A 131 -14.67 -22.96 22.31
CA PRO A 131 -14.97 -21.81 23.15
C PRO A 131 -15.54 -22.29 24.49
N THR A 132 -15.03 -21.79 25.62
CA THR A 132 -15.73 -21.84 26.90
C THR A 132 -15.52 -20.53 27.63
N SER A 133 -16.66 -19.89 27.89
CA SER A 133 -16.88 -18.71 28.73
C SER A 133 -16.15 -18.79 30.08
N ALA A 134 -15.49 -17.69 30.48
CA ALA A 134 -15.69 -17.02 31.76
C ALA A 134 -14.57 -15.99 32.00
N ASN A 135 -14.96 -14.74 32.20
CA ASN A 135 -14.16 -13.72 32.86
C ASN A 135 -13.97 -14.14 34.34
N PRO A 136 -12.79 -13.96 34.94
CA PRO A 136 -12.76 -13.14 36.14
C PRO A 136 -11.55 -12.21 36.20
N GLU A 137 -11.81 -11.08 36.86
CA GLU A 137 -10.93 -9.97 37.18
C GLU A 137 -9.53 -10.39 37.63
N ARG A 138 -8.51 -9.65 37.15
CA ARG A 138 -7.21 -9.61 37.79
C ARG A 138 -6.86 -8.18 38.20
N GLN A 139 -7.05 -7.99 39.49
CA GLN A 139 -6.63 -6.92 40.37
C GLN A 139 -5.21 -6.42 40.04
N ALA A 140 -5.08 -5.10 39.90
CA ALA A 140 -3.81 -4.40 39.84
C ALA A 140 -3.35 -4.09 41.26
N ASP A 141 -2.25 -4.70 41.68
CA ASP A 141 -1.47 -4.29 42.85
C ASP A 141 -0.70 -3.00 42.54
N ALA A 142 -0.98 -1.94 43.30
CA ALA A 142 -0.15 -0.75 43.39
C ALA A 142 0.08 -0.41 44.87
N ALA A 143 1.34 -0.11 45.17
CA ALA A 143 1.98 0.03 46.48
C ALA A 143 1.41 1.18 47.37
N PRO A 144 1.74 1.21 48.68
CA PRO A 144 1.06 2.02 49.68
C PRO A 144 1.68 3.43 49.80
N VAL A 145 0.86 4.43 50.16
CA VAL A 145 1.32 5.74 50.65
C VAL A 145 0.39 6.21 51.77
N ASP A 146 1.03 6.61 52.87
CA ASP A 146 0.51 6.95 54.18
C ASP A 146 -0.38 8.21 54.27
N GLU A 147 -1.17 8.22 55.36
CA GLU A 147 -1.65 9.32 56.20
C GLU A 147 -1.58 10.78 55.69
N GLU A 148 -2.74 11.47 55.63
CA GLU A 148 -3.06 12.55 56.59
C GLU A 148 -4.44 13.22 56.32
N LYS A 149 -5.09 13.59 57.43
CA LYS A 149 -6.07 14.68 57.63
C LYS A 149 -7.49 14.56 57.09
N HIS A 150 -8.35 14.01 57.96
CA HIS A 150 -9.76 14.35 58.02
C HIS A 150 -9.95 15.58 58.94
N THR A 151 -10.20 16.75 58.36
CA THR A 151 -10.70 17.93 59.08
C THR A 151 -12.22 18.01 58.96
N SER A 152 -12.87 17.76 60.10
CA SER A 152 -14.05 18.44 60.65
C SER A 152 -15.13 18.96 59.69
N TYR A 153 -16.33 18.37 59.77
CA TYR A 153 -17.55 19.16 59.90
C TYR A 153 -18.48 18.51 60.94
N LEU A 154 -18.90 19.36 61.87
CA LEU A 154 -19.78 19.13 63.01
C LEU A 154 -21.25 18.93 62.60
N SER A 155 -21.95 18.10 63.36
CA SER A 155 -23.35 18.24 63.81
C SER A 155 -23.70 16.92 64.50
N ASP A 156 -23.64 16.84 65.83
CA ASP A 156 -24.72 17.17 66.78
C ASP A 156 -25.80 16.07 66.86
N ASP A 157 -26.15 15.77 68.11
CA ASP A 157 -27.35 15.14 68.66
C ASP A 157 -27.18 13.81 69.45
N ASP A 158 -27.36 13.99 70.76
CA ASP A 158 -27.56 13.10 71.90
C ASP A 158 -28.44 11.85 71.67
N SER A 159 -28.19 10.78 72.44
CA SER A 159 -29.06 10.38 73.56
C SER A 159 -28.67 9.01 74.16
N ASP A 160 -28.59 9.02 75.49
CA ASP A 160 -28.62 7.94 76.52
C ASP A 160 -27.57 6.80 76.50
#